data_AF-A0A7C4K9L1-F1
#
_entry.id   AF-A0A7C4K9L1-F1
#
_cell.length_a   1.000
_cell.length_b   1.000
_cell.length_c   1.000
_cell.angle_alpha   90.00
_cell.angle_beta   90.00
_cell.angle_gamma   90.00
#
_symmetry.space_group_name_H-M   'P 1'
#
loop_
_entity.id
_entity.type
_entity.pdbx_description
1 polymer ?
#
loop_
_entity_poly.entity_id
_entity_poly.type
_entity_poly.pdbx_seq_one_letter_code
_entity_poly.pdbx_strand_id
1 'polypeptide(L)'
;MKLKIQLSLIILILISFPLFLRAQKVGFIASDVIRENFSEAKQASQRIQSIVEEWKRELASLDKQIENLDLEIKKNRLVWSDEERIQKEKKLEDLKTQRYNYAKIKFEENGEYDQVVSTMMQPVEDKIFAAIQQVAADEGIDFVFDKSVQPIPYANYKYDMTVKVLRKLGVNVDQLEKELKEKIESDPRNQKAKSKEPPQKISRDRSKKPRETTPQPNEEENPEIKEIPREENPQKEENPSK
;
A
#
# COMPACT_ATOMS: atom_id res chain seq x y z
N MET A 1 46.33 11.58 -41.46
CA MET A 1 45.17 12.47 -41.19
C MET A 1 43.86 11.71 -40.98
N LYS A 2 43.46 10.82 -41.90
CA LYS A 2 42.18 10.07 -41.82
C LYS A 2 41.97 9.30 -40.49
N LEU A 3 43.00 8.61 -40.00
CA LEU A 3 42.92 7.86 -38.74
C LEU A 3 42.72 8.75 -37.50
N LYS A 4 43.32 9.95 -37.48
CA LYS A 4 43.15 10.92 -36.40
C LYS A 4 41.74 11.53 -36.39
N ILE A 5 41.16 11.74 -37.58
CA ILE A 5 39.78 12.24 -37.74
C ILE A 5 38.77 11.17 -37.30
N GLN A 6 38.99 9.90 -37.68
CA GLN A 6 38.14 8.79 -37.24
C GLN A 6 38.21 8.57 -35.72
N LEU A 7 39.39 8.67 -35.11
CA LEU A 7 39.55 8.56 -33.67
C LEU A 7 38.86 9.71 -32.92
N SER A 8 38.96 10.93 -33.45
CA SER A 8 38.25 12.11 -32.91
C SER A 8 36.73 11.94 -32.96
N LEU A 9 36.20 11.38 -34.06
CA LEU A 9 34.76 11.14 -34.23
C LEU A 9 34.24 10.08 -33.23
N ILE A 10 35.01 9.01 -33.01
CA ILE A 10 34.68 7.95 -32.03
C ILE A 10 34.66 8.51 -30.60
N ILE A 11 35.64 9.35 -30.25
CA ILE A 11 35.70 10.02 -28.95
C ILE A 11 34.50 10.97 -28.74
N LEU A 12 34.11 11.72 -29.78
CA LEU A 12 32.94 12.60 -29.71
C LEU A 12 31.63 11.83 -29.51
N ILE A 13 31.48 10.66 -30.17
CA ILE A 13 30.32 9.77 -30.00
C ILE A 13 30.30 9.16 -28.58
N LEU A 14 31.44 8.74 -28.06
CA LEU A 14 31.57 8.19 -26.69
C LEU A 14 31.26 9.22 -25.60
N ILE A 15 31.63 10.49 -25.81
CA ILE A 15 31.32 11.60 -24.87
C ILE A 15 29.84 12.01 -24.92
N SER A 16 29.18 11.81 -26.07
CA SER A 16 27.77 12.19 -26.25
C SER A 16 26.78 11.13 -25.76
N PHE A 17 27.22 9.86 -25.65
CA PHE A 17 26.39 8.73 -25.22
C PHE A 17 25.75 8.84 -23.81
N PRO A 18 26.43 9.35 -22.76
CA PRO A 18 25.85 9.41 -21.41
C PRO A 18 24.73 10.45 -21.23
N LEU A 19 24.55 11.38 -22.18
CA LEU A 19 23.49 12.40 -22.10
C LEU A 19 22.07 11.83 -22.33
N PHE A 20 21.97 10.59 -22.82
CA PHE A 20 20.69 9.93 -23.12
C PHE A 20 20.21 8.94 -22.04
N LEU A 21 20.96 8.77 -20.94
CA LEU A 21 20.55 7.88 -19.86
C LEU A 21 19.56 8.58 -18.92
N ARG A 22 18.26 8.44 -19.19
CA ARG A 22 17.21 8.76 -18.21
C ARG A 22 16.90 7.52 -17.38
N ALA A 23 17.23 7.57 -16.10
CA ALA A 23 16.79 6.55 -15.14
C ALA A 23 15.27 6.64 -14.96
N GLN A 24 14.60 5.50 -14.98
CA GLN A 24 13.15 5.42 -14.71
C GLN A 24 12.88 5.91 -13.29
N LYS A 25 11.89 6.79 -13.16
CA LYS A 25 11.48 7.31 -11.86
C LYS A 25 10.37 6.44 -11.29
N VAL A 26 10.57 5.98 -10.07
CA VAL A 26 9.64 5.09 -9.36
C VAL A 26 9.10 5.84 -8.15
N GLY A 27 7.80 5.74 -7.94
CA GLY A 27 7.14 6.14 -6.71
C GLY A 27 6.26 5.03 -6.16
N PHE A 28 5.72 5.23 -4.97
CA PHE A 28 4.79 4.28 -4.38
C PHE A 28 3.66 4.97 -3.62
N ILE A 29 2.56 4.26 -3.46
CA ILE A 29 1.40 4.66 -2.66
C ILE A 29 1.09 3.60 -1.61
N ALA A 30 0.20 3.96 -0.68
CA ALA A 30 -0.62 3.03 0.09
C ALA A 30 -2.10 3.25 -0.25
N SER A 31 -2.71 2.36 -1.03
CA SER A 31 -4.12 2.48 -1.39
C SER A 31 -5.09 2.26 -0.23
N ASP A 32 -4.69 1.47 0.78
CA ASP A 32 -5.43 1.33 2.04
C ASP A 32 -5.56 2.67 2.77
N VAL A 33 -4.45 3.37 2.98
CA VAL A 33 -4.44 4.72 3.60
C VAL A 33 -5.24 5.69 2.75
N ILE A 34 -5.19 5.59 1.41
CA ILE A 34 -6.02 6.43 0.54
C ILE A 34 -7.50 6.17 0.80
N ARG A 35 -7.96 4.92 0.76
CA ARG A 35 -9.37 4.53 1.02
C ARG A 35 -9.81 4.90 2.43
N GLU A 36 -8.95 4.72 3.43
CA GLU A 36 -9.20 5.08 4.83
C GLU A 36 -9.30 6.58 5.09
N ASN A 37 -8.87 7.44 4.15
CA ASN A 37 -8.95 8.89 4.29
C ASN A 37 -9.90 9.53 3.26
N PHE A 38 -10.25 8.82 2.20
CA PHE A 38 -11.15 9.30 1.16
C PHE A 38 -12.62 9.03 1.52
N SER A 39 -13.41 10.09 1.66
CA SER A 39 -14.79 10.01 2.14
C SER A 39 -15.71 9.16 1.26
N GLU A 40 -15.51 9.18 -0.06
CA GLU A 40 -16.33 8.37 -0.97
C GLU A 40 -16.06 6.87 -0.80
N ALA A 41 -14.79 6.48 -0.61
CA ALA A 41 -14.43 5.10 -0.30
C ALA A 41 -15.07 4.63 1.01
N LYS A 42 -15.03 5.47 2.06
CA LYS A 42 -15.71 5.17 3.33
C LYS A 42 -17.20 4.94 3.15
N GLN A 43 -17.88 5.82 2.39
CA GLN A 43 -19.31 5.70 2.14
C GLN A 43 -19.65 4.44 1.36
N ALA A 44 -18.86 4.10 0.33
CA ALA A 44 -19.02 2.85 -0.42
C ALA A 44 -18.87 1.63 0.51
N SER A 45 -17.80 1.58 1.32
CA SER A 45 -17.59 0.51 2.32
C SER A 45 -18.77 0.38 3.28
N GLN A 46 -19.28 1.50 3.81
CA GLN A 46 -20.42 1.49 4.73
C GLN A 46 -21.71 0.96 4.09
N ARG A 47 -21.96 1.29 2.81
CA ARG A 47 -23.11 0.77 2.06
C ARG A 47 -22.99 -0.73 1.84
N ILE A 48 -21.82 -1.20 1.40
CA ILE A 48 -21.53 -2.64 1.23
C ILE A 48 -21.74 -3.37 2.55
N GLN A 49 -21.18 -2.85 3.65
CA GLN A 49 -21.33 -3.44 4.98
C GLN A 49 -22.80 -3.52 5.40
N SER A 50 -23.59 -2.48 5.14
CA SER A 50 -25.02 -2.47 5.47
C SER A 50 -25.81 -3.57 4.75
N ILE A 51 -25.50 -3.81 3.46
CA ILE A 51 -26.09 -4.89 2.65
C ILE A 51 -25.67 -6.26 3.19
N VAL A 52 -24.38 -6.44 3.47
CA VAL A 52 -23.84 -7.70 4.01
C VAL A 52 -24.49 -8.03 5.36
N GLU A 53 -24.69 -7.04 6.22
CA GLU A 53 -25.36 -7.25 7.51
C GLU A 53 -26.84 -7.63 7.34
N GLU A 54 -27.52 -7.17 6.29
CA GLU A 54 -28.87 -7.63 5.96
C GLU A 54 -28.87 -9.11 5.55
N TRP A 55 -27.94 -9.53 4.69
CA TRP A 55 -27.83 -10.94 4.29
C TRP A 55 -27.49 -11.85 5.46
N LYS A 56 -26.61 -11.40 6.37
CA LYS A 56 -26.31 -12.13 7.61
C LYS A 56 -27.53 -12.26 8.52
N ARG A 57 -28.36 -11.22 8.64
CA ARG A 57 -29.61 -11.28 9.40
C ARG A 57 -30.58 -12.30 8.82
N GLU A 58 -30.68 -12.37 7.50
CA GLU A 58 -31.53 -13.37 6.82
C GLU A 58 -31.02 -14.79 7.07
N LEU A 59 -29.71 -15.03 6.95
CA LEU A 59 -29.11 -16.32 7.28
C LEU A 59 -29.34 -16.71 8.75
N ALA A 60 -29.18 -15.78 9.69
CA ALA A 60 -29.43 -16.03 11.10
C ALA A 60 -30.91 -16.35 11.38
N SER A 61 -31.84 -15.72 10.65
CA SER A 61 -33.27 -16.03 10.71
C SER A 61 -33.55 -17.46 10.24
N LEU A 62 -32.97 -17.88 9.13
CA LEU A 62 -33.09 -19.25 8.61
C LEU A 62 -32.47 -20.27 9.57
N ASP A 63 -31.30 -19.99 10.13
CA ASP A 63 -30.63 -20.85 11.12
C ASP A 63 -31.52 -21.07 12.35
N LYS A 64 -32.13 -20.00 12.87
CA LYS A 64 -33.08 -20.09 14.00
C LYS A 64 -34.33 -20.90 13.66
N GLN A 65 -34.85 -20.78 12.43
CA GLN A 65 -36.00 -21.58 11.99
C GLN A 65 -35.66 -23.07 11.89
N ILE A 66 -34.48 -23.40 11.35
CA ILE A 66 -33.95 -24.76 11.27
C ILE A 66 -33.80 -25.35 12.66
N GLU A 67 -33.15 -24.63 13.58
CA GLU A 67 -32.93 -25.08 14.97
C GLU A 67 -34.25 -25.35 15.70
N ASN A 68 -35.20 -24.42 15.64
CA ASN A 68 -36.50 -24.57 16.29
C ASN A 68 -37.28 -25.78 15.75
N LEU A 69 -37.29 -25.98 14.43
CA LEU A 69 -38.00 -27.10 13.82
C LEU A 69 -37.32 -28.44 14.11
N ASP A 70 -35.99 -28.49 14.11
CA ASP A 70 -35.21 -29.69 14.48
C ASP A 70 -35.49 -30.09 15.94
N LEU A 71 -35.54 -29.13 16.87
CA LEU A 71 -35.91 -29.36 18.27
C LEU A 71 -37.36 -29.83 18.41
N GLU A 72 -38.29 -29.22 17.66
CA GLU A 72 -39.71 -29.64 17.63
C GLU A 72 -39.83 -31.11 17.19
N ILE A 73 -39.12 -31.49 16.13
CA ILE A 73 -39.08 -32.86 15.62
C ILE A 73 -38.54 -33.81 16.68
N LYS A 74 -37.40 -33.49 17.30
CA LYS A 74 -36.80 -34.33 18.35
C LYS A 74 -37.74 -34.57 19.52
N LYS A 75 -38.48 -33.53 19.94
CA LYS A 75 -39.42 -33.61 21.08
C LYS A 75 -40.66 -34.45 20.78
N ASN A 76 -41.23 -34.31 19.58
CA ASN A 76 -42.57 -34.81 19.28
C ASN A 76 -42.59 -36.06 18.38
N ARG A 77 -41.45 -36.50 17.83
CA ARG A 77 -41.36 -37.61 16.86
C ARG A 77 -42.06 -38.92 17.26
N LEU A 78 -42.17 -39.21 18.56
CA LEU A 78 -42.80 -40.42 19.10
C LEU A 78 -44.32 -40.29 19.25
N VAL A 79 -44.85 -39.06 19.21
CA VAL A 79 -46.27 -38.75 19.40
C VAL A 79 -46.94 -38.46 18.06
N TRP A 80 -46.20 -37.92 17.09
CA TRP A 80 -46.70 -37.67 15.75
C TRP A 80 -46.98 -38.93 14.95
N SER A 81 -47.98 -38.84 14.09
CA SER A 81 -48.21 -39.80 13.01
C SER A 81 -47.04 -39.81 12.02
N ASP A 82 -46.93 -40.87 11.22
CA ASP A 82 -45.87 -40.99 10.22
C ASP A 82 -45.95 -39.89 9.16
N GLU A 83 -47.17 -39.51 8.75
CA GLU A 83 -47.38 -38.41 7.79
C GLU A 83 -46.90 -37.07 8.37
N GLU A 84 -47.29 -36.73 9.62
CA GLU A 84 -46.83 -35.50 10.28
C GLU A 84 -45.30 -35.46 10.40
N ARG A 85 -44.67 -36.59 10.71
CA ARG A 85 -43.20 -36.70 10.80
C ARG A 85 -42.55 -36.42 9.46
N ILE A 86 -43.03 -37.07 8.38
CA ILE A 86 -42.51 -36.89 7.02
C ILE A 86 -42.65 -35.43 6.58
N GLN A 87 -43.79 -34.80 6.84
CA GLN A 87 -44.02 -33.40 6.48
C GLN A 87 -43.06 -32.44 7.22
N LYS A 88 -42.81 -32.69 8.52
CA LYS A 88 -41.89 -31.88 9.32
C LYS A 88 -40.44 -32.07 8.90
N GLU A 89 -40.01 -33.31 8.63
CA GLU A 89 -38.67 -33.63 8.13
C GLU A 89 -38.42 -33.02 6.76
N LYS A 90 -39.40 -33.09 5.85
CA LYS A 90 -39.32 -32.42 4.54
C LYS A 90 -39.17 -30.91 4.69
N LYS A 91 -39.99 -30.28 5.55
CA LYS A 91 -39.87 -28.84 5.82
C LYS A 91 -38.50 -28.46 6.39
N LEU A 92 -37.92 -29.30 7.25
CA LEU A 92 -36.57 -29.09 7.76
C LEU A 92 -35.53 -29.12 6.65
N GLU A 93 -35.64 -30.08 5.73
CA GLU A 93 -34.74 -30.19 4.58
C GLU A 93 -34.89 -29.03 3.60
N ASP A 94 -36.13 -28.57 3.35
CA ASP A 94 -36.40 -27.40 2.53
C ASP A 94 -35.75 -26.14 3.12
N LEU A 95 -35.85 -25.93 4.44
CA LEU A 95 -35.20 -24.80 5.13
C LEU A 95 -33.67 -24.88 5.05
N LYS A 96 -33.08 -26.06 5.26
CA LYS A 96 -31.63 -26.27 5.11
C LYS A 96 -31.17 -25.97 3.69
N THR A 97 -31.91 -26.44 2.69
CA THR A 97 -31.63 -26.18 1.27
C THR A 97 -31.75 -24.71 0.95
N GLN A 98 -32.79 -24.03 1.43
CA GLN A 98 -32.98 -22.59 1.26
C GLN A 98 -31.81 -21.80 1.86
N ARG A 99 -31.41 -22.13 3.09
CA ARG A 99 -30.29 -21.50 3.79
C ARG A 99 -28.97 -21.70 3.04
N TYR A 100 -28.70 -22.92 2.57
CA TYR A 100 -27.53 -23.23 1.76
C TYR A 100 -27.51 -22.42 0.45
N ASN A 101 -28.61 -22.45 -0.30
CA ASN A 101 -28.73 -21.74 -1.57
C ASN A 101 -28.61 -20.22 -1.40
N TYR A 102 -29.21 -19.67 -0.34
CA TYR A 102 -29.09 -18.25 -0.04
C TYR A 102 -27.62 -17.86 0.22
N ALA A 103 -26.93 -18.60 1.10
CA ALA A 103 -25.51 -18.35 1.37
C ALA A 103 -24.66 -18.46 0.09
N LYS A 104 -24.94 -19.48 -0.74
CA LYS A 104 -24.27 -19.71 -2.02
C LYS A 104 -24.45 -18.52 -2.97
N ILE A 105 -25.70 -18.10 -3.23
CA ILE A 105 -25.99 -16.97 -4.13
C ILE A 105 -25.31 -15.68 -3.65
N LYS A 106 -25.28 -15.44 -2.33
CA LYS A 106 -24.70 -14.22 -1.77
C LYS A 106 -23.18 -14.22 -1.71
N PHE A 107 -22.56 -15.32 -1.27
CA PHE A 107 -21.16 -15.33 -0.82
C PHE A 107 -20.26 -16.36 -1.54
N GLU A 108 -20.79 -17.14 -2.48
CA GLU A 108 -19.94 -17.96 -3.36
C GLU A 108 -19.10 -17.04 -4.27
N GLU A 109 -18.02 -17.57 -4.82
CA GLU A 109 -17.17 -16.86 -5.78
C GLU A 109 -17.99 -16.39 -6.98
N ASN A 110 -17.85 -15.12 -7.35
CA ASN A 110 -18.67 -14.43 -8.35
C ASN A 110 -20.15 -14.31 -7.99
N GLY A 111 -20.50 -14.50 -6.71
CA GLY A 111 -21.83 -14.30 -6.15
C GLY A 111 -22.20 -12.81 -6.04
N GLU A 112 -23.34 -12.53 -5.41
CA GLU A 112 -23.83 -11.15 -5.28
C GLU A 112 -22.89 -10.24 -4.49
N TYR A 113 -22.15 -10.77 -3.50
CA TYR A 113 -21.16 -10.00 -2.75
C TYR A 113 -20.13 -9.36 -3.68
N ASP A 114 -19.52 -10.16 -4.55
CA ASP A 114 -18.48 -9.69 -5.48
C ASP A 114 -19.04 -8.66 -6.46
N GLN A 115 -20.29 -8.87 -6.92
CA GLN A 115 -20.98 -7.93 -7.80
C GLN A 115 -21.27 -6.59 -7.10
N VAL A 116 -21.72 -6.62 -5.85
CA VAL A 116 -21.98 -5.42 -5.04
C VAL A 116 -20.68 -4.67 -4.77
N VAL A 117 -19.62 -5.37 -4.36
CA VAL A 117 -18.29 -4.78 -4.15
C VAL A 117 -17.81 -4.11 -5.43
N SER A 118 -17.81 -4.82 -6.55
CA SER A 118 -17.39 -4.28 -7.84
C SER A 118 -18.21 -3.04 -8.23
N THR A 119 -19.54 -3.13 -8.20
CA THR A 119 -20.43 -2.03 -8.61
C THR A 119 -20.24 -0.78 -7.75
N MET A 120 -20.02 -0.94 -6.44
CA MET A 120 -19.92 0.20 -5.51
C MET A 120 -18.51 0.75 -5.40
N MET A 121 -17.48 -0.10 -5.46
CA MET A 121 -16.08 0.34 -5.33
C MET A 121 -15.45 0.76 -6.64
N GLN A 122 -15.85 0.19 -7.79
CA GLN A 122 -15.25 0.54 -9.08
C GLN A 122 -15.21 2.06 -9.34
N PRO A 123 -16.30 2.84 -9.19
CA PRO A 123 -16.24 4.29 -9.44
C PRO A 123 -15.33 5.03 -8.45
N VAL A 124 -15.14 4.50 -7.24
CA VAL A 124 -14.21 5.06 -6.24
C VAL A 124 -12.77 4.78 -6.66
N GLU A 125 -12.48 3.54 -7.04
CA GLU A 125 -11.16 3.13 -7.52
C GLU A 125 -10.78 3.88 -8.80
N ASP A 126 -11.72 4.08 -9.73
CA ASP A 126 -11.49 4.87 -10.95
C ASP A 126 -11.05 6.32 -10.63
N LYS A 127 -11.65 6.94 -9.60
CA LYS A 127 -11.24 8.28 -9.12
C LYS A 127 -9.85 8.25 -8.49
N ILE A 128 -9.55 7.24 -7.68
CA ILE A 128 -8.23 7.06 -7.07
C ILE A 128 -7.18 6.87 -8.17
N PHE A 129 -7.43 6.00 -9.15
CA PHE A 129 -6.53 5.77 -10.28
C PHE A 129 -6.32 7.03 -11.12
N ALA A 130 -7.37 7.81 -11.38
CA ALA A 130 -7.23 9.09 -12.08
C ALA A 130 -6.35 10.08 -11.29
N ALA A 131 -6.50 10.14 -9.97
CA ALA A 131 -5.67 10.98 -9.12
C ALA A 131 -4.20 10.51 -9.09
N ILE A 132 -3.95 9.20 -9.01
CA ILE A 132 -2.61 8.61 -9.10
C ILE A 132 -1.95 8.97 -10.43
N GLN A 133 -2.65 8.79 -11.55
CA GLN A 133 -2.11 9.10 -12.87
C GLN A 133 -1.73 10.58 -13.01
N GLN A 134 -2.56 11.49 -12.49
CA GLN A 134 -2.27 12.93 -12.54
C GLN A 134 -1.05 13.28 -11.67
N VAL A 135 -0.98 12.75 -10.45
CA VAL A 135 0.19 12.98 -9.57
C VAL A 135 1.47 12.38 -10.17
N ALA A 136 1.38 11.19 -10.76
CA ALA A 136 2.52 10.56 -11.42
C ALA A 136 3.00 11.40 -12.62
N ALA A 137 2.08 11.93 -13.43
CA ALA A 137 2.42 12.82 -14.54
C ALA A 137 3.07 14.12 -14.06
N ASP A 138 2.52 14.76 -13.03
CA ASP A 138 3.02 16.01 -12.45
C ASP A 138 4.44 15.86 -11.88
N GLU A 139 4.75 14.69 -11.30
CA GLU A 139 6.05 14.37 -10.69
C GLU A 139 7.05 13.70 -11.67
N GLY A 140 6.57 13.36 -12.88
CA GLY A 140 7.31 12.62 -13.89
C GLY A 140 7.71 11.22 -13.41
N ILE A 141 6.80 10.51 -12.75
CA ILE A 141 6.97 9.14 -12.28
C ILE A 141 6.50 8.16 -13.36
N ASP A 142 7.36 7.20 -13.71
CA ASP A 142 7.09 6.21 -14.77
C ASP A 142 6.40 4.95 -14.22
N PHE A 143 6.68 4.60 -12.95
CA PHE A 143 6.10 3.45 -12.27
C PHE A 143 5.60 3.81 -10.87
N VAL A 144 4.38 3.38 -10.56
CA VAL A 144 3.80 3.52 -9.22
C VAL A 144 3.52 2.14 -8.66
N PHE A 145 4.13 1.82 -7.52
CA PHE A 145 3.87 0.59 -6.79
C PHE A 145 2.91 0.83 -5.63
N ASP A 146 2.07 -0.15 -5.34
CA ASP A 146 1.17 -0.09 -4.19
C ASP A 146 1.64 -1.05 -3.09
N LYS A 147 2.11 -0.47 -1.98
CA LYS A 147 2.60 -1.25 -0.84
C LYS A 147 1.48 -1.96 -0.07
N SER A 148 0.23 -1.56 -0.29
CA SER A 148 -0.95 -2.18 0.33
C SER A 148 -1.34 -3.49 -0.36
N VAL A 149 -0.91 -3.70 -1.61
CA VAL A 149 -1.19 -4.91 -2.39
C VAL A 149 0.01 -5.86 -2.38
N GLN A 150 1.22 -5.32 -2.53
CA GLN A 150 2.44 -6.12 -2.55
C GLN A 150 3.42 -5.64 -1.47
N PRO A 151 4.01 -6.56 -0.68
CA PRO A 151 5.03 -6.19 0.29
C PRO A 151 6.22 -5.52 -0.39
N ILE A 152 6.52 -4.30 0.03
CA ILE A 152 7.75 -3.57 -0.34
C ILE A 152 8.63 -3.56 0.91
N PRO A 153 9.65 -4.44 1.01
CA PRO A 153 10.45 -4.59 2.23
C PRO A 153 11.13 -3.30 2.68
N TYR A 154 11.47 -2.43 1.72
CA TYR A 154 11.97 -1.10 1.98
C TYR A 154 11.67 -0.17 0.81
N ALA A 155 11.14 1.01 1.11
CA ALA A 155 11.11 2.15 0.20
C ALA A 155 11.40 3.42 0.99
N ASN A 156 12.19 4.33 0.43
CA ASN A 156 12.44 5.62 1.07
C ASN A 156 11.19 6.49 0.94
N TYR A 157 10.68 7.00 2.06
CA TYR A 157 9.46 7.81 2.14
C TYR A 157 9.44 9.05 1.23
N LYS A 158 10.59 9.53 0.74
CA LYS A 158 10.61 10.65 -0.22
C LYS A 158 9.95 10.32 -1.56
N TYR A 159 9.81 9.04 -1.87
CA TYR A 159 9.12 8.53 -3.06
C TYR A 159 7.67 8.12 -2.77
N ASP A 160 7.19 8.32 -1.54
CA ASP A 160 5.79 8.11 -1.16
C ASP A 160 4.95 9.26 -1.73
N MET A 161 3.99 8.93 -2.58
CA MET A 161 3.06 9.88 -3.18
C MET A 161 1.65 9.80 -2.60
N THR A 162 1.41 8.94 -1.60
CA THR A 162 0.09 8.73 -0.96
C THR A 162 -0.56 10.05 -0.57
N VAL A 163 0.19 10.92 0.10
CA VAL A 163 -0.29 12.22 0.57
C VAL A 163 -0.62 13.17 -0.57
N LYS A 164 0.16 13.14 -1.66
CA LYS A 164 -0.10 13.95 -2.87
C LYS A 164 -1.39 13.49 -3.56
N VAL A 165 -1.60 12.18 -3.65
CA VAL A 165 -2.82 11.57 -4.21
C VAL A 165 -4.04 11.94 -3.36
N LEU A 166 -3.94 11.84 -2.03
CA LEU A 166 -5.01 12.26 -1.12
C LEU A 166 -5.36 13.74 -1.28
N ARG A 167 -4.37 14.61 -1.39
CA ARG A 167 -4.58 16.05 -1.67
C ARG A 167 -5.30 16.25 -3.00
N LYS A 168 -4.94 15.47 -4.03
CA LYS A 168 -5.57 15.52 -5.35
C LYS A 168 -7.03 15.08 -5.30
N LEU A 169 -7.37 14.16 -4.41
CA LEU A 169 -8.75 13.71 -4.11
C LEU A 169 -9.53 14.70 -3.23
N GLY A 170 -8.94 15.85 -2.86
CA GLY A 170 -9.60 16.88 -2.04
C GLY A 170 -9.62 16.57 -0.54
N VAL A 171 -8.81 15.63 -0.07
CA VAL A 171 -8.71 15.30 1.36
C VAL A 171 -7.81 16.31 2.08
N ASN A 172 -8.18 16.73 3.30
CA ASN A 172 -7.27 17.50 4.16
C ASN A 172 -6.14 16.58 4.62
N VAL A 173 -4.90 16.96 4.30
CA VAL A 173 -3.70 16.13 4.52
C VAL A 173 -2.68 16.80 5.44
N ASP A 174 -3.03 17.87 6.16
CA ASP A 174 -2.06 18.70 6.88
C ASP A 174 -1.24 17.92 7.92
N GLN A 175 -1.88 16.96 8.59
CA GLN A 175 -1.24 16.07 9.56
C GLN A 175 -0.36 15.03 8.86
N LEU A 176 -0.89 14.34 7.85
CA LEU A 176 -0.17 13.32 7.08
C LEU A 176 1.06 13.89 6.37
N GLU A 177 0.99 15.14 5.91
CA GLU A 177 2.14 15.85 5.33
C GLU A 177 3.27 16.07 6.35
N LYS A 178 2.93 16.42 7.60
CA LYS A 178 3.92 16.63 8.66
C LYS A 178 4.59 15.31 9.01
N GLU A 179 3.79 14.26 9.23
CA GLU A 179 4.31 12.92 9.50
C GLU A 179 5.20 12.40 8.36
N LEU A 180 4.80 12.63 7.11
CA LEU A 180 5.61 12.26 5.95
C LEU A 180 6.94 13.02 5.92
N LYS A 181 6.93 14.33 6.19
CA LYS A 181 8.16 15.14 6.25
C LYS A 181 9.11 14.65 7.34
N GLU A 182 8.61 14.36 8.54
CA GLU A 182 9.39 13.82 9.64
C GLU A 182 10.02 12.47 9.27
N LYS A 183 9.25 11.56 8.66
CA LYS A 183 9.77 10.26 8.16
C LYS A 183 10.86 10.46 7.11
N ILE A 184 10.70 11.41 6.19
CA ILE A 184 11.70 11.74 5.18
C ILE A 184 12.99 12.28 5.82
N GLU A 185 12.88 13.15 6.81
CA GLU A 185 14.03 13.77 7.48
C GLU A 185 14.78 12.80 8.40
N SER A 186 14.05 11.89 9.05
CA SER A 186 14.62 10.87 9.92
C SER A 186 15.44 9.80 9.17
N ASP A 187 15.22 9.60 7.86
CA ASP A 187 15.93 8.59 7.08
C ASP A 187 17.40 9.01 6.86
N PRO A 188 18.40 8.24 7.35
CA PRO A 188 19.81 8.58 7.21
C PRO A 188 20.27 8.75 5.76
N ARG A 189 19.60 8.11 4.78
CA ARG A 189 19.93 8.24 3.35
C ARG A 189 19.59 9.63 2.80
N ASN A 190 18.61 10.31 3.39
CA ASN A 190 18.22 11.65 2.97
C ASN A 190 19.12 12.74 3.57
N GLN A 191 19.70 12.47 4.74
CA GLN A 191 20.70 13.34 5.38
C GLN A 191 22.04 13.30 4.64
N LYS A 192 22.52 12.10 4.26
CA LYS A 192 23.78 11.91 3.50
C LYS A 192 23.77 12.53 2.10
N ALA A 193 22.60 12.80 1.52
CA ALA A 193 22.47 13.48 0.23
C ALA A 193 22.71 14.99 0.37
N LYS A 194 22.19 15.62 1.44
CA LYS A 194 22.39 17.07 1.70
C LYS A 194 23.85 17.43 1.98
N SER A 195 24.63 16.51 2.55
CA SER A 195 26.06 16.76 2.86
C SER A 195 27.01 16.61 1.68
N LYS A 196 26.52 16.16 0.50
CA LYS A 196 27.34 15.96 -0.71
C LYS A 196 27.14 17.03 -1.80
N GLU A 197 26.26 18.01 -1.59
CA GLU A 197 26.12 19.14 -2.52
C GLU A 197 27.29 20.11 -2.35
N PRO A 198 28.04 20.44 -3.43
CA PRO A 198 29.09 21.46 -3.34
C PRO A 198 28.46 22.81 -2.99
N PRO A 199 29.07 23.62 -2.09
CA PRO A 199 28.49 24.89 -1.70
C PRO A 199 28.28 25.75 -2.94
N GLN A 200 27.04 26.22 -3.14
CA GLN A 200 26.70 27.17 -4.19
C GLN A 200 27.69 28.33 -4.11
N LYS A 201 28.46 28.55 -5.18
CA LYS A 201 29.36 29.71 -5.28
C LYS A 201 28.53 30.98 -5.19
N ILE A 202 28.53 31.59 -4.01
CA ILE A 202 28.11 32.99 -3.86
C ILE A 202 29.08 33.80 -4.71
N SER A 203 28.58 34.32 -5.83
CA SER A 203 29.25 35.36 -6.61
C SER A 203 29.43 36.58 -5.70
N ARG A 204 30.62 36.70 -5.09
CA ARG A 204 31.04 37.92 -4.41
C ARG A 204 31.74 38.80 -5.43
N ASP A 205 30.97 39.71 -6.01
CA ASP A 205 31.53 40.87 -6.70
C ASP A 205 32.16 41.83 -5.69
N ARG A 206 33.27 42.43 -6.13
CA ARG A 206 33.97 43.65 -5.67
C ARG A 206 34.90 43.64 -4.44
N SER A 207 36.18 43.82 -4.81
CA SER A 207 37.08 44.93 -4.44
C SER A 207 38.10 44.78 -3.29
N LYS A 208 39.38 44.65 -3.73
CA LYS A 208 40.69 45.13 -3.18
C LYS A 208 40.79 45.52 -1.69
N LYS A 209 41.64 44.79 -0.93
CA LYS A 209 43.05 45.16 -0.58
C LYS A 209 43.73 44.02 0.20
N PRO A 210 45.07 43.84 0.11
CA PRO A 210 45.76 42.71 0.73
C PRO A 210 46.33 43.06 2.11
N ARG A 211 46.31 42.09 3.03
CA ARG A 211 47.22 42.11 4.18
C ARG A 211 47.78 40.70 4.39
N GLU A 212 49.10 40.62 4.27
CA GLU A 212 49.94 39.45 4.50
C GLU A 212 49.90 39.02 5.97
N THR A 213 49.91 37.70 6.20
CA THR A 213 50.90 37.02 7.08
C THR A 213 50.76 35.50 6.91
N THR A 214 51.90 34.86 6.72
CA THR A 214 52.12 33.42 6.45
C THR A 214 52.58 32.71 7.76
N PRO A 215 52.92 31.40 7.79
CA PRO A 215 52.05 30.30 8.27
C PRO A 215 52.66 29.40 9.40
N GLN A 216 51.91 28.32 9.76
CA GLN A 216 52.33 26.98 10.30
C GLN A 216 52.06 26.66 11.79
N PRO A 217 52.11 25.37 12.23
CA PRO A 217 51.35 24.19 11.73
C PRO A 217 50.90 23.25 12.90
N ASN A 218 50.37 22.06 12.53
CA ASN A 218 50.15 20.83 13.34
C ASN A 218 48.85 20.78 14.19
N GLU A 219 48.17 19.65 14.36
CA GLU A 219 48.61 18.24 14.37
C GLU A 219 47.41 17.30 14.09
N GLU A 220 47.69 16.17 13.45
CA GLU A 220 46.79 15.03 13.31
C GLU A 220 46.49 14.41 14.68
N GLU A 221 45.24 14.03 14.95
CA GLU A 221 44.97 12.85 15.77
C GLU A 221 43.59 12.24 15.44
N ASN A 222 43.65 11.05 14.86
CA ASN A 222 42.58 10.05 14.87
C ASN A 222 42.82 9.16 16.10
N PRO A 223 41.77 8.77 16.85
CA PRO A 223 41.59 7.32 16.91
C PRO A 223 40.14 6.82 17.00
N GLU A 224 40.03 5.57 16.52
CA GLU A 224 39.18 4.48 16.99
C GLU A 224 37.70 4.38 16.60
N ILE A 225 37.50 3.50 15.62
CA ILE A 225 36.30 2.71 15.35
C ILE A 225 35.95 1.88 16.59
N LYS A 226 34.79 2.14 17.22
CA LYS A 226 34.16 1.20 18.15
C LYS A 226 33.33 0.19 17.36
N GLU A 227 33.73 -1.07 17.44
CA GLU A 227 32.95 -2.22 16.99
C GLU A 227 31.59 -2.27 17.72
N ILE A 228 30.53 -2.54 16.96
CA ILE A 228 29.19 -2.80 17.49
C ILE A 228 29.08 -4.31 17.75
N PRO A 229 28.70 -4.78 18.95
CA PRO A 229 28.49 -6.20 19.20
C PRO A 229 27.35 -6.76 18.33
N ARG A 230 27.58 -7.92 17.71
CA ARG A 230 26.50 -8.75 17.15
C ARG A 230 25.63 -9.25 18.30
N GLU A 231 24.36 -8.89 18.30
CA GLU A 231 23.35 -9.67 19.01
C GLU A 231 23.21 -11.02 18.30
N GLU A 232 23.61 -12.08 18.98
CA GLU A 232 23.19 -13.45 18.68
C GLU A 232 21.67 -13.52 18.85
N ASN A 233 21.02 -14.10 17.86
CA ASN A 233 19.61 -14.44 17.88
C ASN A 233 19.48 -15.93 18.22
N PRO A 234 19.12 -16.33 19.45
CA PRO A 234 18.82 -17.70 19.76
C PRO A 234 17.30 -17.90 19.67
N GLN A 235 16.82 -18.39 18.52
CA GLN A 235 15.70 -19.34 18.46
C GLN A 235 15.45 -19.81 17.01
N LYS A 236 16.01 -20.97 16.70
CA LYS A 236 15.45 -21.96 15.78
C LYS A 236 15.71 -23.33 16.41
N GLU A 237 14.79 -24.26 16.12
CA GLU A 237 14.58 -25.61 16.69
C GLU A 237 13.74 -25.56 17.98
N GLU A 238 12.56 -26.16 18.04
CA GLU A 238 12.21 -27.51 17.57
C GLU A 238 10.85 -27.59 16.84
N ASN A 239 10.82 -28.44 15.82
CA ASN A 239 9.65 -29.25 15.46
C ASN A 239 9.92 -30.65 16.04
N PRO A 240 8.90 -31.33 16.62
CA PRO A 240 8.50 -32.56 15.93
C PRO A 240 6.99 -32.85 15.96
N SER A 241 6.47 -33.17 14.77
CA SER A 241 5.60 -34.31 14.45
C SER A 241 4.24 -34.44 15.17
N LYS A 242 3.15 -34.14 14.44
CA LYS A 242 2.07 -35.07 14.08
C LYS A 242 1.13 -34.46 13.05
#